data_AF-A0A7J3W926-F1
#
_entry.id   AF-A0A7J3W926-F1
#
_cell.length_a   1.000
_cell.length_b   1.000
_cell.length_c   1.000
_cell.angle_alpha   90.00
_cell.angle_beta   90.00
_cell.angle_gamma   90.00
#
_symmetry.space_group_name_H-M   'P 1'
#
loop_
_entity.id
_entity.type
_entity.pdbx_description
1 polymer ?
#
loop_
_entity_poly.entity_id
_entity_poly.type
_entity_poly.pdbx_seq_one_letter_code
_entity_poly.pdbx_strand_id
1 'polypeptide(L)'
;MSKLIFMLTHHDRTVPNALKVFEEIKDTGVQNVGFKDVGLPFDELKRLASMINREGLNSFLEVVSETEESCLAAVKQAIKIGVKNVIGVKREYAEKAFNILGRKVKFYPYVGRVIGIPEVLEGSIEEMVSDAKMFEKMGVDGINLLAYR
;
A
#
# COMPACT_ATOMS: atom_id res chain seq x y z
N MET A 1 -15.20 -4.78 -14.15
CA MET A 1 -13.86 -5.02 -14.74
C MET A 1 -12.83 -4.85 -13.63
N SER A 2 -11.85 -5.74 -13.57
CA SER A 2 -10.69 -5.61 -12.67
C SER A 2 -9.77 -4.47 -13.12
N LYS A 3 -9.04 -3.86 -12.19
CA LYS A 3 -8.03 -2.85 -12.48
C LYS A 3 -6.67 -3.32 -11.96
N LEU A 4 -5.64 -3.15 -12.78
CA LEU A 4 -4.25 -3.46 -12.42
C LEU A 4 -3.65 -2.32 -11.59
N ILE A 5 -2.79 -2.65 -10.62
CA ILE A 5 -1.83 -1.73 -10.00
C ILE A 5 -0.45 -2.09 -10.52
N PHE A 6 0.19 -1.17 -11.24
CA PHE A 6 1.56 -1.37 -11.71
C PHE A 6 2.53 -1.04 -10.58
N MET A 7 3.14 -2.06 -9.98
CA MET A 7 4.05 -1.91 -8.83
C MET A 7 5.48 -1.62 -9.29
N LEU A 8 6.03 -0.48 -8.90
CA LEU A 8 7.40 -0.03 -9.17
C LEU A 8 8.40 -0.68 -8.22
N THR A 9 8.39 -2.01 -8.13
CA THR A 9 9.11 -2.78 -7.10
C THR A 9 9.92 -3.93 -7.67
N HIS A 10 11.05 -4.24 -7.05
CA HIS A 10 11.89 -5.41 -7.33
C HIS A 10 12.46 -5.94 -6.01
N HIS A 11 12.42 -7.26 -5.79
CA HIS A 11 12.79 -7.90 -4.52
C HIS A 11 12.20 -7.21 -3.28
N ASP A 12 10.88 -7.00 -3.31
CA ASP A 12 10.11 -6.44 -2.19
C ASP A 12 10.49 -5.00 -1.77
N ARG A 13 11.09 -4.24 -2.68
CA ARG A 13 11.48 -2.84 -2.46
C ARG A 13 11.15 -1.98 -3.67
N THR A 14 10.88 -0.70 -3.45
CA THR A 14 10.77 0.27 -4.55
C THR A 14 12.07 0.34 -5.32
N VAL A 15 12.00 0.27 -6.65
CA VAL A 15 13.21 0.28 -7.50
C VAL A 15 13.91 1.65 -7.47
N PRO A 16 15.24 1.71 -7.50
CA PRO A 16 15.99 2.98 -7.38
C PRO A 16 15.72 3.94 -8.55
N ASN A 17 15.32 3.42 -9.71
CA ASN A 17 14.97 4.20 -10.90
C ASN A 17 13.45 4.40 -11.06
N ALA A 18 12.65 4.32 -9.99
CA ALA A 18 11.18 4.35 -10.06
C ALA A 18 10.63 5.59 -10.77
N LEU A 19 11.24 6.76 -10.60
CA LEU A 19 10.84 7.98 -11.31
C LEU A 19 11.01 7.84 -12.83
N LYS A 20 12.12 7.23 -13.27
CA LYS A 20 12.38 6.99 -14.69
C LYS A 20 11.39 5.98 -15.27
N VAL A 21 11.17 4.87 -14.56
CA VAL A 21 10.19 3.85 -14.98
C VAL A 21 8.79 4.45 -15.08
N PHE A 22 8.41 5.31 -14.12
CA PHE A 22 7.11 6.00 -14.18
C PHE A 22 6.96 6.86 -15.44
N GLU A 23 7.99 7.64 -15.81
CA GLU A 23 7.96 8.42 -17.06
C GLU A 23 7.80 7.54 -18.30
N GLU A 24 8.36 6.33 -18.31
CA GLU A 24 8.23 5.38 -19.43
C GLU A 24 6.82 4.77 -19.52
N ILE A 25 6.10 4.64 -18.40
CA ILE A 25 4.80 3.94 -18.36
C ILE A 25 3.57 4.86 -18.32
N LYS A 26 3.71 6.15 -18.00
CA LYS A 26 2.55 7.03 -17.72
C LYS A 26 1.54 7.13 -18.87
N ASP A 27 1.99 7.02 -20.12
CA ASP A 27 1.16 7.13 -21.33
C ASP A 27 0.67 5.78 -21.89
N THR A 28 0.91 4.67 -21.17
CA THR A 28 0.53 3.31 -21.62
C THR A 28 -0.94 2.94 -21.37
N GLY A 29 -1.70 3.83 -20.72
CA GLY A 29 -3.08 3.56 -20.28
C GLY A 29 -3.20 2.94 -18.89
N VAL A 30 -2.08 2.79 -18.16
CA VAL A 30 -2.09 2.45 -16.73
C VAL A 30 -2.90 3.48 -15.93
N GLN A 31 -3.71 3.02 -14.97
CA GLN A 31 -4.55 3.91 -14.14
C GLN A 31 -4.07 4.00 -12.69
N ASN A 32 -3.35 2.97 -12.22
CA ASN A 32 -2.93 2.84 -10.83
C ASN A 32 -1.46 2.45 -10.82
N VAL A 33 -0.67 3.18 -10.03
CA VAL A 33 0.77 2.96 -9.89
C VAL A 33 1.08 2.87 -8.40
N GLY A 34 1.77 1.80 -8.01
CA GLY A 34 2.11 1.53 -6.62
C GLY A 34 3.61 1.42 -6.39
N PHE A 35 4.02 1.66 -5.16
CA PHE A 35 5.39 1.54 -4.68
C PHE A 35 5.38 1.26 -3.17
N LYS A 36 6.48 0.78 -2.61
CA LYS A 36 6.62 0.48 -1.18
C LYS A 36 7.20 1.65 -0.39
N ASP A 37 6.96 1.66 0.91
CA ASP A 37 7.58 2.58 1.88
C ASP A 37 9.09 2.40 2.05
N VAL A 38 9.65 1.33 1.48
CA VAL A 38 11.08 1.01 1.48
C VAL A 38 11.68 1.04 0.07
N GLY A 39 12.99 1.31 -0.02
CA GLY A 39 13.77 1.26 -1.25
C GLY A 39 14.21 2.62 -1.78
N LEU A 40 13.49 3.70 -1.46
CA LEU A 40 13.84 5.07 -1.82
C LEU A 40 13.78 6.02 -0.61
N PRO A 41 14.52 7.14 -0.63
CA PRO A 41 14.37 8.21 0.35
C PRO A 41 12.97 8.82 0.33
N PHE A 42 12.53 9.34 1.47
CA PHE A 42 11.20 9.96 1.65
C PHE A 42 10.90 11.04 0.59
N ASP A 43 11.85 11.92 0.28
CA ASP A 43 11.64 13.01 -0.68
C ASP A 43 11.46 12.49 -2.11
N GLU A 44 12.10 11.37 -2.46
CA GLU A 44 11.90 10.73 -3.76
C GLU A 44 10.54 10.03 -3.84
N LEU A 45 10.10 9.35 -2.77
CA LEU A 45 8.75 8.78 -2.69
C LEU A 45 7.67 9.86 -2.82
N LYS A 46 7.87 11.00 -2.15
CA LYS A 46 6.99 12.17 -2.25
C LYS A 46 6.95 12.75 -3.67
N ARG A 47 8.11 12.86 -4.32
CA ARG A 47 8.20 13.31 -5.71
C ARG A 47 7.47 12.35 -6.65
N LEU A 48 7.68 11.04 -6.49
CA LEU A 48 7.02 10.00 -7.26
C LEU A 48 5.49 10.06 -7.13
N ALA A 49 4.97 10.12 -5.89
CA ALA A 49 3.54 10.27 -5.63
C ALA A 49 2.95 11.52 -6.29
N SER A 50 3.66 12.65 -6.19
CA SER A 50 3.23 13.90 -6.82
C SER A 50 3.19 13.80 -8.34
N MET A 51 4.15 13.12 -8.97
CA MET A 51 4.17 12.94 -10.43
C MET A 51 3.00 12.06 -10.88
N ILE A 52 2.80 10.90 -10.24
CA ILE A 52 1.66 10.00 -10.51
C ILE A 52 0.34 10.76 -10.40
N ASN A 53 0.15 11.52 -9.31
CA ASN A 53 -1.10 12.24 -9.08
C ASN A 53 -1.33 13.39 -10.09
N ARG A 54 -0.27 14.07 -10.54
CA ARG A 54 -0.36 15.17 -11.52
C ARG A 54 -0.80 14.71 -12.90
N GLU A 55 -0.42 13.49 -13.28
CA GLU A 55 -0.87 12.84 -14.52
C GLU A 55 -2.30 12.29 -14.40
N GLY A 56 -3.02 12.60 -13.31
CA GLY A 56 -4.39 12.13 -13.07
C GLY A 56 -4.49 10.67 -12.62
N LEU A 57 -3.35 9.97 -12.47
CA LEU A 57 -3.29 8.57 -12.08
C LEU A 57 -3.47 8.38 -10.56
N ASN A 58 -3.70 7.15 -10.13
CA ASN A 58 -3.86 6.81 -8.71
C ASN A 58 -2.55 6.27 -8.12
N SER A 59 -2.01 6.98 -7.13
CA SER A 59 -0.85 6.54 -6.36
C SER A 59 -1.25 5.59 -5.23
N PHE A 60 -0.48 4.52 -5.06
CA PHE A 60 -0.60 3.53 -4.00
C PHE A 60 0.73 3.44 -3.24
N LEU A 61 0.70 3.58 -1.92
CA LEU A 61 1.83 3.22 -1.06
C LEU A 61 1.52 1.88 -0.39
N GLU A 62 2.40 0.91 -0.57
CA GLU A 62 2.37 -0.34 0.18
C GLU A 62 3.25 -0.21 1.42
N VAL A 63 2.66 -0.47 2.60
CA VAL A 63 3.37 -0.46 3.88
C VAL A 63 3.72 -1.89 4.27
N VAL A 64 5.01 -2.22 4.24
CA VAL A 64 5.54 -3.56 4.58
C VAL A 64 6.34 -3.61 5.89
N SER A 65 6.24 -2.54 6.67
CA SER A 65 6.91 -2.40 7.97
C SER A 65 6.45 -3.47 8.99
N GLU A 66 7.38 -4.14 9.68
CA GLU A 66 7.08 -5.31 10.51
C GLU A 66 6.54 -5.01 11.91
N THR A 67 7.06 -3.96 12.56
CA THR A 67 6.71 -3.58 13.93
C THR A 67 5.60 -2.54 13.94
N GLU A 68 4.82 -2.47 15.03
CA GLU A 68 3.79 -1.46 15.20
C GLU A 68 4.35 -0.05 15.00
N GLU A 69 5.47 0.29 15.64
CA GLU A 69 6.05 1.63 15.55
C GLU A 69 6.43 1.99 14.12
N SER A 70 7.11 1.07 13.41
CA SER A 70 7.51 1.28 12.01
C SER A 70 6.30 1.41 11.09
N CYS A 71 5.26 0.59 11.29
CA CYS A 71 4.06 0.59 10.48
C CYS A 71 3.29 1.91 10.65
N LEU A 72 3.05 2.35 11.90
CA LEU A 72 2.35 3.61 12.15
C LEU A 72 3.19 4.83 11.72
N ALA A 73 4.52 4.74 11.76
CA ALA A 73 5.40 5.76 11.20
C ALA A 73 5.25 5.86 9.67
N ALA A 74 5.26 4.73 8.96
CA ALA A 74 5.05 4.68 7.51
C ALA A 74 3.66 5.20 7.11
N VAL A 75 2.61 4.84 7.86
CA VAL A 75 1.24 5.36 7.65
C VAL A 75 1.19 6.88 7.81
N LYS A 76 1.85 7.46 8.83
CA LYS A 76 1.97 8.92 8.99
C LYS A 76 2.75 9.55 7.84
N GLN A 77 3.77 8.88 7.33
CA GLN A 77 4.55 9.34 6.18
C GLN A 77 3.71 9.32 4.89
N ALA A 78 2.83 8.34 4.70
CA ALA A 78 1.93 8.24 3.55
C ALA A 78 1.11 9.53 3.33
N ILE A 79 0.59 10.10 4.42
CA ILE A 79 -0.14 11.38 4.40
C ILE A 79 0.76 12.52 3.91
N LYS A 80 2.02 12.56 4.37
CA LYS A 80 3.00 13.61 4.00
C LYS A 80 3.53 13.44 2.57
N ILE A 81 3.64 12.19 2.10
CA ILE A 81 3.97 11.82 0.72
C ILE A 81 2.83 12.26 -0.22
N GLY A 82 1.59 12.23 0.26
CA GLY A 82 0.41 12.65 -0.49
C GLY A 82 -0.10 11.58 -1.45
N VAL A 83 0.03 10.30 -1.09
CA VAL A 83 -0.58 9.21 -1.86
C VAL A 83 -2.10 9.23 -1.72
N LYS A 84 -2.80 8.73 -2.75
CA LYS A 84 -4.26 8.60 -2.74
C LYS A 84 -4.73 7.33 -2.01
N ASN A 85 -3.89 6.29 -1.99
CA ASN A 85 -4.23 4.99 -1.45
C ASN A 85 -3.07 4.41 -0.63
N VAL A 86 -3.39 3.73 0.46
CA VAL A 86 -2.46 2.91 1.26
C VAL A 86 -2.96 1.46 1.24
N ILE A 87 -2.08 0.55 0.84
CA ILE A 87 -2.30 -0.90 0.85
C ILE A 87 -1.32 -1.56 1.82
N GLY A 88 -1.64 -2.76 2.28
CA GLY A 88 -0.82 -3.49 3.25
C GLY A 88 -1.19 -3.10 4.68
N VAL A 89 -0.24 -2.93 5.61
CA VAL A 89 -0.52 -2.81 7.06
C VAL A 89 -1.09 -4.11 7.64
N LYS A 90 -0.37 -4.69 8.60
CA LYS A 90 -0.79 -5.93 9.27
C LYS A 90 -2.10 -5.73 10.03
N ARG A 91 -2.91 -6.80 10.10
CA ARG A 91 -4.26 -6.79 10.67
C ARG A 91 -4.32 -6.23 12.10
N GLU A 92 -3.28 -6.47 12.90
CA GLU A 92 -3.19 -6.04 14.30
C GLU A 92 -3.07 -4.51 14.44
N TYR A 93 -2.63 -3.83 13.38
CA TYR A 93 -2.38 -2.38 13.37
C TYR A 93 -3.38 -1.61 12.51
N ALA A 94 -4.28 -2.31 11.80
CA ALA A 94 -5.19 -1.73 10.83
C ALA A 94 -6.11 -0.66 11.43
N GLU A 95 -6.65 -0.84 12.63
CA GLU A 95 -7.52 0.15 13.28
C GLU A 95 -6.77 1.44 13.62
N LYS A 96 -5.57 1.32 14.21
CA LYS A 96 -4.71 2.48 14.52
C LYS A 96 -4.30 3.21 13.23
N ALA A 97 -3.94 2.46 12.19
CA ALA A 97 -3.60 3.03 10.89
C ALA A 97 -4.78 3.77 10.24
N PHE A 98 -5.98 3.17 10.27
CA PHE A 98 -7.20 3.78 9.74
C PHE A 98 -7.53 5.10 10.46
N ASN A 99 -7.41 5.14 11.79
CA ASN A 99 -7.61 6.36 12.57
C ASN A 99 -6.60 7.47 12.23
N ILE A 100 -5.36 7.11 11.90
CA ILE A 100 -4.33 8.08 11.46
C ILE A 100 -4.63 8.62 10.06
N LEU A 101 -4.96 7.73 9.11
CA LEU A 101 -5.27 8.11 7.71
C LEU A 101 -6.56 8.92 7.63
N GLY A 102 -7.52 8.62 8.51
CA GLY A 102 -8.87 9.15 8.47
C GLY A 102 -9.52 8.86 7.10
N ARG A 103 -10.21 9.86 6.56
CA ARG A 103 -10.83 9.78 5.22
C ARG A 103 -10.02 10.48 4.12
N LYS A 104 -8.78 10.87 4.41
CA LYS A 104 -7.92 11.62 3.46
C LYS A 104 -7.26 10.72 2.42
N VAL A 105 -7.06 9.46 2.77
CA VAL A 105 -6.36 8.46 1.97
C VAL A 105 -7.19 7.19 2.02
N LYS A 106 -7.39 6.55 0.86
CA LYS A 106 -8.11 5.27 0.83
C LYS A 106 -7.27 4.18 1.44
N PHE A 107 -7.89 3.28 2.20
CA PHE A 107 -7.16 2.30 3.00
C PHE A 107 -7.58 0.86 2.69
N TYR A 108 -6.58 -0.02 2.55
CA TYR A 108 -6.73 -1.42 2.19
C TYR A 108 -5.81 -2.30 3.06
N PRO A 109 -6.21 -2.62 4.31
CA PRO A 109 -5.41 -3.44 5.24
C PRO A 109 -5.17 -4.86 4.74
N TYR A 110 -4.10 -5.52 5.17
CA TYR A 110 -3.94 -6.96 5.00
C TYR A 110 -5.01 -7.74 5.77
N VAL A 111 -5.53 -8.81 5.15
CA VAL A 111 -6.31 -9.85 5.84
C VAL A 111 -5.43 -11.08 6.08
N GLY A 112 -5.70 -11.82 7.16
CA GLY A 112 -4.86 -12.95 7.55
C GLY A 112 -3.54 -12.51 8.18
N ARG A 113 -2.69 -13.49 8.51
CA ARG A 113 -1.41 -13.24 9.19
C ARG A 113 -0.30 -13.05 8.14
N VAL A 114 0.34 -11.90 8.15
CA VAL A 114 1.44 -11.59 7.22
C VAL A 114 2.77 -11.62 7.97
N ILE A 115 3.69 -12.48 7.51
CA ILE A 115 4.99 -12.71 8.14
C ILE A 115 6.15 -12.60 7.14
N GLY A 116 7.32 -12.22 7.66
CA GLY A 116 8.58 -12.22 6.93
C GLY A 116 8.73 -11.12 5.87
N ILE A 117 9.94 -11.07 5.30
CA ILE A 117 10.30 -10.22 4.16
C ILE A 117 11.11 -11.12 3.20
N PRO A 118 10.56 -11.53 2.05
CA PRO A 118 9.27 -11.12 1.47
C PRO A 118 8.05 -11.61 2.26
N GLU A 119 6.97 -10.83 2.19
CA GLU A 119 5.72 -11.11 2.91
C GLU A 119 5.03 -12.41 2.44
N VAL A 120 4.67 -13.27 3.40
CA VAL A 120 3.92 -14.51 3.19
C VAL A 120 2.61 -14.45 3.97
N LEU A 121 1.53 -14.90 3.33
CA LEU A 121 0.22 -15.02 3.94
C LEU A 121 0.05 -16.37 4.63
N GLU A 122 -0.26 -16.33 5.91
CA GLU A 122 -0.65 -17.47 6.75
C GLU A 122 -2.04 -17.26 7.35
N GLY A 123 -2.54 -18.34 7.97
CA GLY A 123 -3.84 -18.39 8.62
C GLY A 123 -4.88 -19.11 7.79
N SER A 124 -6.07 -19.29 8.37
CA SER A 124 -7.17 -19.97 7.70
C SER A 124 -8.02 -19.01 6.86
N ILE A 125 -8.79 -19.56 5.92
CA ILE A 125 -9.75 -18.79 5.12
C ILE A 125 -10.78 -18.11 6.04
N GLU A 126 -11.22 -18.79 7.09
CA GLU A 126 -12.18 -18.27 8.07
C GLU A 126 -11.63 -17.05 8.81
N GLU A 127 -10.34 -17.07 9.17
CA GLU A 127 -9.68 -15.91 9.77
C GLU A 127 -9.66 -14.71 8.81
N MET A 128 -9.31 -14.93 7.54
CA MET A 128 -9.29 -13.88 6.51
C MET A 128 -10.68 -13.31 6.24
N VAL A 129 -11.71 -14.16 6.20
CA VAL A 129 -13.11 -13.73 6.05
C VAL A 129 -13.58 -12.93 7.27
N SER A 130 -13.14 -13.32 8.47
CA SER A 130 -13.43 -12.57 9.70
C SER A 130 -12.82 -11.17 9.65
N ASP A 131 -11.54 -11.06 9.25
CA ASP A 131 -10.86 -9.78 9.06
C ASP A 131 -11.57 -8.90 8.04
N ALA A 132 -11.91 -9.45 6.87
CA ALA A 132 -12.62 -8.72 5.82
C ALA A 132 -13.95 -8.12 6.33
N LYS A 133 -14.74 -8.90 7.08
CA LYS A 133 -16.00 -8.43 7.69
C LYS A 133 -15.77 -7.36 8.77
N MET A 134 -14.69 -7.47 9.53
CA MET A 134 -14.33 -6.47 10.52
C MET A 134 -13.94 -5.15 9.85
N PHE A 135 -13.08 -5.21 8.83
CA PHE A 135 -12.64 -4.02 8.10
C PHE A 135 -13.76 -3.36 7.31
N GLU A 136 -14.69 -4.14 6.75
CA GLU A 136 -15.90 -3.60 6.12
C GLU A 136 -16.71 -2.75 7.11
N LYS A 137 -16.89 -3.22 8.36
CA LYS A 137 -17.59 -2.45 9.42
C LYS A 137 -16.83 -1.20 9.84
N MET A 138 -15.50 -1.23 9.82
CA MET A 138 -14.67 -0.03 10.04
C MET A 138 -14.81 0.98 8.90
N GLY A 139 -15.25 0.53 7.73
CA GLY A 139 -15.47 1.35 6.55
C GLY A 139 -14.20 1.65 5.79
N VAL A 140 -13.26 0.71 5.74
CA VAL A 140 -12.09 0.78 4.84
C VAL A 140 -12.54 0.70 3.37
N ASP A 141 -11.66 1.06 2.43
CA ASP A 141 -11.99 1.12 0.99
C ASP A 141 -11.82 -0.22 0.27
N GLY A 142 -11.27 -1.22 0.96
CA GLY A 142 -11.11 -2.60 0.51
C GLY A 142 -10.10 -3.34 1.38
N ILE A 143 -9.56 -4.45 0.88
CA ILE A 143 -8.57 -5.27 1.58
C ILE A 143 -7.40 -5.60 0.66
N ASN A 144 -6.23 -5.84 1.24
CA ASN A 144 -5.07 -6.39 0.55
C ASN A 144 -4.98 -7.90 0.87
N LEU A 145 -5.15 -8.73 -0.15
CA LEU A 145 -5.02 -10.19 -0.04
C LEU A 145 -3.77 -10.61 -0.80
N LEU A 146 -2.74 -11.02 -0.07
CA LEU A 146 -1.55 -11.60 -0.66
C LEU A 146 -1.87 -12.94 -1.33
N ALA A 147 -1.04 -13.34 -2.29
CA ALA A 147 -1.21 -14.61 -2.97
C ALA A 147 -1.10 -15.76 -1.95
N TYR A 148 -2.23 -16.44 -1.71
CA TYR A 148 -2.31 -17.64 -0.89
C TYR A 148 -1.59 -18.78 -1.64
N ARG A 149 -0.47 -19.25 -1.09
CA ARG A 149 0.32 -20.36 -1.66
C ARG A 149 0.30 -21.54 -0.71
#